data_AF-A0A8J2WXG0-F1
#
_entry.id   AF-A0A8J2WXG0-F1
#
_cell.length_a   1.000
_cell.length_b   1.000
_cell.length_c   1.000
_cell.angle_alpha   90.00
_cell.angle_beta   90.00
_cell.angle_gamma   90.00
#
_symmetry.space_group_name_H-M   'P 1'
#
loop_
_entity.id
_entity.type
_entity.pdbx_description
1 polymer ?
#
loop_
_entity_poly.entity_id
_entity_poly.type
_entity_poly.pdbx_seq_one_letter_code
_entity_poly.pdbx_strand_id
1 'polypeptide(L)'
;MRHAGALLLVGASVTGLVAPRPRTNPWTARRATGDAGFSLDGVRDSLIRQEETIIFALIERAQYARNAEIYDRDAYATDVNKDRLHPKLQGRKVSFLEAMLFETEQVHARARRYLSPEEHAFFPEDIARPALQELDYPPVLVDDHQNINPQILQAYLDHVVPRTCSDGDDAQHGSSALADIAVLQALSRRVHYGKFVAEAKAQKDEGAFRELAAAGDVAGIHSLLENVPVEDTVVRRAMTKAVVFGQDALSGNKPGYKVDPALVANLYRAMIIPLTKQVQVTYLLRRLGHADKVPQAPEDWPPYLRAFALGDTEEQQVLGY
;
A
#
# COMPACT_ATOMS: atom_id res chain seq x y z
N MET A 1 30.15 58.74 -67.70
CA MET A 1 31.62 58.88 -67.58
C MET A 1 32.13 57.81 -66.63
N ARG A 2 33.15 57.08 -67.11
CA ARG A 2 34.10 56.16 -66.44
C ARG A 2 34.04 56.09 -64.89
N HIS A 3 34.00 54.90 -64.30
CA HIS A 3 35.22 54.14 -63.96
C HIS A 3 34.90 52.81 -63.26
N ALA A 4 35.71 51.82 -63.60
CA ALA A 4 35.80 50.49 -63.02
C ALA A 4 36.42 50.52 -61.60
N GLY A 5 36.15 49.50 -60.80
CA GLY A 5 36.76 49.31 -59.48
C GLY A 5 36.67 47.87 -58.98
N ALA A 6 37.57 47.04 -59.51
CA ALA A 6 38.17 45.83 -58.94
C ALA A 6 37.35 44.91 -58.01
N LEU A 7 37.07 43.73 -58.56
CA LEU A 7 36.76 42.47 -57.89
C LEU A 7 37.96 42.01 -57.03
N LEU A 8 37.76 41.77 -55.74
CA LEU A 8 38.71 41.06 -54.88
C LEU A 8 37.99 39.91 -54.18
N LEU A 9 38.30 38.69 -54.60
CA LEU A 9 37.89 37.45 -53.93
C LEU A 9 38.57 37.36 -52.56
N VAL A 10 37.79 37.16 -51.51
CA VAL A 10 38.28 36.58 -50.25
C VAL A 10 37.45 35.33 -49.98
N GLY A 11 38.16 34.22 -49.79
CA GLY A 11 37.65 32.86 -49.86
C GLY A 11 36.63 32.49 -48.80
N ALA A 12 35.74 31.58 -49.20
CA ALA A 12 34.88 30.82 -48.31
C ALA A 12 35.73 29.93 -47.41
N SER A 13 35.47 29.98 -46.11
CA SER A 13 35.71 28.87 -45.19
C SER A 13 34.46 28.77 -44.32
N VAL A 14 33.51 27.96 -44.79
CA VAL A 14 32.33 27.57 -44.00
C VAL A 14 32.84 26.59 -42.95
N THR A 15 33.19 27.13 -41.79
CA THR A 15 33.44 26.35 -40.58
C THR A 15 32.16 25.60 -40.21
N GLY A 16 32.34 24.33 -39.86
CA GLY A 16 31.29 23.32 -39.81
C GLY A 16 30.08 23.72 -38.97
N LEU A 17 28.92 23.79 -39.64
CA LEU A 17 27.63 23.60 -39.00
C LEU A 17 27.56 22.17 -38.47
N VAL A 18 27.96 21.99 -37.22
CA VAL A 18 27.63 20.79 -36.44
C VAL A 18 26.11 20.77 -36.35
N ALA A 19 25.48 19.86 -37.10
CA ALA A 19 24.05 19.60 -36.96
C ALA A 19 23.76 19.35 -35.47
N PRO A 20 22.76 20.01 -34.86
CA PRO A 20 22.41 19.74 -33.48
C PRO A 20 22.11 18.25 -33.36
N ARG A 21 22.83 17.56 -32.44
CA ARG A 21 22.55 16.15 -32.15
C ARG A 21 21.04 16.05 -31.86
N PRO A 22 20.32 15.08 -32.45
CA PRO A 22 18.92 14.89 -32.12
C PRO A 22 18.82 14.78 -30.61
N ARG A 23 18.05 15.67 -29.99
CA ARG A 23 17.75 15.59 -28.55
C ARG A 23 16.98 14.28 -28.39
N THR A 24 17.66 13.23 -27.97
CA THR A 24 16.98 12.01 -27.54
C THR A 24 16.03 12.44 -26.43
N ASN A 25 14.74 12.22 -26.61
CA ASN A 25 13.78 12.50 -25.55
C ASN A 25 14.19 11.62 -24.35
N PRO A 26 14.64 12.18 -23.22
CA PRO A 26 15.05 11.35 -22.09
C PRO A 26 13.88 10.54 -21.52
N TRP A 27 12.64 10.90 -21.89
CA TRP A 27 11.37 10.30 -21.47
C TRP A 27 10.80 9.27 -22.46
N THR A 28 11.62 8.54 -23.20
CA THR A 28 11.11 7.35 -23.93
C THR A 28 10.66 6.28 -22.94
N ALA A 29 9.59 5.55 -23.28
CA ALA A 29 9.12 4.42 -22.47
C ALA A 29 10.24 3.41 -22.29
N ARG A 30 10.51 3.03 -21.04
CA ARG A 30 11.54 2.06 -20.67
C ARG A 30 10.86 0.94 -19.90
N ARG A 31 11.28 -0.29 -20.15
CA ARG A 31 10.95 -1.42 -19.28
C ARG A 31 11.43 -1.08 -17.88
N ALA A 32 10.60 -1.34 -16.87
CA ALA A 32 11.03 -1.22 -15.49
C ALA A 32 12.17 -2.23 -15.25
N THR A 33 13.41 -1.76 -15.24
CA THR A 33 14.58 -2.60 -14.94
C THR A 33 14.87 -2.45 -13.45
N GLY A 34 14.14 -3.23 -12.65
CA GLY A 34 14.19 -3.22 -11.19
C GLY A 34 14.06 -4.65 -10.66
N ASP A 35 15.19 -5.35 -10.76
CA ASP A 35 15.58 -6.62 -10.15
C ASP A 35 14.83 -7.93 -10.50
N ALA A 36 15.60 -9.01 -10.43
CA ALA A 36 15.34 -10.42 -10.75
C ALA A 36 13.86 -10.83 -10.96
N GLY A 37 13.65 -11.62 -12.03
CA GLY A 37 12.35 -12.24 -12.32
C GLY A 37 11.64 -12.74 -11.06
N PHE A 38 10.33 -12.47 -11.00
CA PHE A 38 9.45 -12.87 -9.91
C PHE A 38 9.81 -14.25 -9.36
N SER A 39 10.30 -14.29 -8.12
CA SER A 39 10.71 -15.50 -7.42
C SER A 39 10.18 -15.46 -6.00
N LEU A 40 9.96 -16.65 -5.41
CA LEU A 40 9.52 -16.75 -4.02
C LEU A 40 10.50 -16.13 -3.03
N ASP A 41 11.80 -16.22 -3.31
CA ASP A 41 12.83 -15.62 -2.46
C ASP A 41 12.73 -14.09 -2.52
N GLY A 42 12.56 -13.51 -3.71
CA GLY A 42 12.32 -12.07 -3.87
C GLY A 42 11.02 -11.60 -3.19
N VAL A 43 9.94 -12.40 -3.28
CA VAL A 43 8.70 -12.13 -2.55
C VAL A 43 8.94 -12.14 -1.04
N ARG A 44 9.66 -13.14 -0.53
CA ARG A 44 9.98 -13.25 0.89
C ARG A 44 10.80 -12.07 1.39
N ASP A 45 11.83 -11.67 0.66
CA ASP A 45 12.69 -10.55 1.04
C ASP A 45 11.92 -9.21 1.04
N SER A 46 11.04 -9.02 0.05
CA SER A 46 10.13 -7.87 0.00
C SER A 46 9.21 -7.83 1.22
N LEU A 47 8.59 -8.95 1.59
CA LEU A 47 7.73 -9.04 2.77
C LEU A 47 8.48 -8.71 4.07
N ILE A 48 9.71 -9.19 4.23
CA ILE A 48 10.55 -8.89 5.41
C ILE A 48 10.87 -7.40 5.51
N ARG A 49 11.13 -6.73 4.38
CA ARG A 49 11.36 -5.27 4.34
C ARG A 49 10.10 -4.49 4.67
N GLN A 50 8.95 -4.92 4.13
CA GLN A 50 7.66 -4.28 4.42
C GLN A 50 7.29 -4.38 5.91
N GLU A 51 7.71 -5.43 6.62
CA GLU A 51 7.53 -5.52 8.07
C GLU A 51 8.19 -4.35 8.80
N GLU A 52 9.41 -4.00 8.41
CA GLU A 52 10.16 -2.91 9.03
C GLU A 52 9.50 -1.57 8.75
N THR A 53 9.05 -1.34 7.52
CA THR A 53 8.30 -0.14 7.15
C THR A 53 7.04 0.04 8.01
N ILE A 54 6.27 -1.03 8.24
CA ILE A 54 5.09 -0.97 9.11
C ILE A 54 5.48 -0.63 10.55
N ILE A 55 6.50 -1.28 11.11
CA ILE A 55 6.92 -1.06 12.49
C ILE A 55 7.39 0.39 12.69
N PHE A 56 8.21 0.92 11.78
CA PHE A 56 8.66 2.32 11.88
C PHE A 56 7.51 3.30 11.72
N ALA A 57 6.58 3.07 10.79
CA ALA A 57 5.40 3.94 10.65
C ALA A 57 4.53 3.94 11.92
N LEU A 58 4.37 2.79 12.59
CA LEU A 58 3.66 2.68 13.86
C LEU A 58 4.39 3.40 15.00
N ILE A 59 5.72 3.27 15.07
CA ILE A 59 6.55 4.01 16.04
C ILE A 59 6.37 5.53 15.86
N GLU A 60 6.34 6.02 14.63
CA GLU A 60 6.09 7.43 14.35
C GLU A 60 4.67 7.84 14.75
N ARG A 61 3.65 7.02 14.44
CA ARG A 61 2.27 7.33 14.82
C ARG A 61 2.05 7.33 16.34
N ALA A 62 2.74 6.46 17.07
CA ALA A 62 2.63 6.33 18.53
C ALA A 62 3.13 7.57 19.30
N GLN A 63 3.85 8.49 18.64
CA GLN A 63 4.32 9.73 19.26
C GLN A 63 3.19 10.74 19.54
N TYR A 64 2.05 10.59 18.87
CA TYR A 64 0.92 11.51 18.98
C TYR A 64 -0.26 10.85 19.69
N ALA A 65 -1.07 11.65 20.37
CA ALA A 65 -2.34 11.23 20.92
C ALA A 65 -3.30 10.73 19.81
N ARG A 66 -4.41 10.12 20.23
CA ARG A 66 -5.42 9.61 19.33
C ARG A 66 -5.97 10.70 18.40
N ASN A 67 -6.14 11.94 18.88
CA ASN A 67 -6.58 13.08 18.07
C ASN A 67 -7.87 12.77 17.29
N ALA A 68 -8.89 12.27 17.98
CA ALA A 68 -10.07 11.64 17.39
C ALA A 68 -10.81 12.53 16.37
N GLU A 69 -10.74 13.85 16.52
CA GLU A 69 -11.39 14.84 15.64
C GLU A 69 -10.92 14.70 14.18
N ILE A 70 -9.67 14.26 13.92
CA ILE A 70 -9.15 14.14 12.55
C ILE A 70 -9.80 13.02 11.74
N TYR A 71 -10.46 12.08 12.42
CA TYR A 71 -11.19 10.97 11.82
C TYR A 71 -12.69 11.24 11.69
N ASP A 72 -13.20 12.27 12.37
CA ASP A 72 -14.60 12.63 12.36
C ASP A 72 -14.93 13.46 11.11
N ARG A 73 -15.77 12.88 10.24
CA ARG A 73 -16.21 13.53 9.00
C ARG A 73 -17.18 14.69 9.26
N ASP A 74 -17.94 14.67 10.36
CA ASP A 74 -18.79 15.79 10.78
C ASP A 74 -17.95 16.95 11.29
N ALA A 75 -16.96 16.66 12.14
CA ALA A 75 -16.07 17.69 12.68
C ALA A 75 -15.30 18.43 11.57
N TYR A 76 -14.85 17.71 10.54
CA TYR A 76 -14.12 18.34 9.44
C TYR A 76 -15.00 19.10 8.43
N ALA A 77 -16.29 18.75 8.30
CA ALA A 77 -17.21 19.30 7.30
C ALA A 77 -17.73 20.72 7.62
N THR A 78 -16.83 21.64 7.96
CA THR A 78 -17.13 23.06 8.25
C THR A 78 -17.14 23.92 6.98
N ASP A 79 -17.82 25.07 7.02
CA ASP A 79 -17.80 26.02 5.90
C ASP A 79 -16.40 26.53 5.57
N VAL A 80 -15.50 26.61 6.56
CA VAL A 80 -14.09 26.99 6.36
C VAL A 80 -13.32 25.93 5.56
N ASN A 81 -13.60 24.65 5.80
CA ASN A 81 -12.88 23.56 5.16
C ASN A 81 -13.44 23.22 3.78
N LYS A 82 -14.75 23.42 3.56
CA LYS A 82 -15.40 23.19 2.25
C LYS A 82 -14.65 23.90 1.11
N ASP A 83 -14.33 25.18 1.27
CA ASP A 83 -13.64 25.95 0.23
C ASP A 83 -12.16 25.55 0.05
N ARG A 84 -11.60 24.76 0.96
CA ARG A 84 -10.20 24.29 0.94
C ARG A 84 -10.04 22.87 0.43
N LEU A 85 -11.13 22.11 0.28
CA LEU A 85 -11.10 20.75 -0.23
C LEU A 85 -10.68 20.72 -1.71
N HIS A 86 -9.99 19.65 -2.08
CA HIS A 86 -9.72 19.33 -3.48
C HIS A 86 -11.02 19.41 -4.31
N PRO A 87 -11.01 19.91 -5.56
CA PRO A 87 -12.20 20.02 -6.40
C PRO A 87 -13.01 18.70 -6.55
N LYS A 88 -12.31 17.55 -6.57
CA LYS A 88 -12.94 16.21 -6.63
C LYS A 88 -13.56 15.74 -5.30
N LEU A 89 -13.24 16.42 -4.20
CA LEU A 89 -13.83 16.19 -2.88
C LEU A 89 -14.99 17.15 -2.58
N GLN A 90 -15.23 18.14 -3.44
CA GLN A 90 -16.32 19.11 -3.25
C GLN A 90 -17.68 18.39 -3.21
N GLY A 91 -18.48 18.71 -2.19
CA GLY A 91 -19.77 18.07 -1.95
C GLY A 91 -19.70 16.67 -1.32
N ARG A 92 -18.50 16.12 -1.07
CA ARG A 92 -18.31 14.88 -0.31
C ARG A 92 -18.07 15.20 1.16
N LYS A 93 -18.63 14.37 2.04
CA LYS A 93 -18.35 14.42 3.48
C LYS A 93 -17.14 13.51 3.76
N VAL A 94 -16.02 14.11 4.16
CA VAL A 94 -14.74 13.44 4.40
C VAL A 94 -14.15 13.91 5.72
N SER A 95 -13.30 13.10 6.34
CA SER A 95 -12.51 13.50 7.51
C SER A 95 -11.24 14.25 7.11
N PHE A 96 -10.54 14.85 8.09
CA PHE A 96 -9.25 15.48 7.82
C PHE A 96 -8.23 14.47 7.31
N LEU A 97 -8.18 13.26 7.90
CA LEU A 97 -7.34 12.17 7.41
C LEU A 97 -7.64 11.84 5.94
N GLU A 98 -8.92 11.67 5.59
CA GLU A 98 -9.33 11.31 4.24
C GLU A 98 -8.95 12.38 3.22
N ALA A 99 -9.14 13.66 3.56
CA ALA A 99 -8.74 14.78 2.70
C ALA A 99 -7.23 14.81 2.47
N MET A 100 -6.42 14.63 3.53
CA MET A 100 -4.96 14.61 3.43
C MET A 100 -4.45 13.38 2.67
N LEU A 101 -5.05 12.21 2.90
CA LEU A 101 -4.73 10.98 2.18
C LEU A 101 -5.01 11.17 0.70
N PHE A 102 -6.20 11.65 0.33
CA PHE A 102 -6.57 11.94 -1.05
C PHE A 102 -5.53 12.84 -1.75
N GLU A 103 -5.19 13.99 -1.17
CA GLU A 103 -4.22 14.92 -1.75
C GLU A 103 -2.83 14.28 -1.93
N THR A 104 -2.42 13.47 -0.96
CA THR A 104 -1.16 12.71 -1.03
C THR A 104 -1.19 11.71 -2.21
N GLU A 105 -2.32 11.01 -2.41
CA GLU A 105 -2.48 10.11 -3.56
C GLU A 105 -2.36 10.87 -4.88
N GLN A 106 -2.89 12.09 -4.99
CA GLN A 106 -2.77 12.88 -6.21
C GLN A 106 -1.31 13.24 -6.52
N VAL A 107 -0.51 13.55 -5.50
CA VAL A 107 0.93 13.80 -5.66
C VAL A 107 1.65 12.52 -6.10
N HIS A 108 1.38 11.39 -5.45
CA HIS A 108 2.01 10.12 -5.76
C HIS A 108 1.61 9.54 -7.13
N ALA A 109 0.36 9.76 -7.54
CA ALA A 109 -0.16 9.37 -8.85
C ALA A 109 0.60 10.06 -9.99
N ARG A 110 0.91 11.36 -9.83
CA ARG A 110 1.75 12.11 -10.78
C ARG A 110 3.14 11.48 -10.94
N ALA A 111 3.65 10.82 -9.89
CA ALA A 111 4.91 10.07 -9.92
C ALA A 111 4.79 8.63 -10.47
N ARG A 112 3.61 8.22 -10.99
CA ARG A 112 3.28 6.86 -11.46
C ARG A 112 3.17 5.80 -10.36
N ARG A 113 3.03 6.17 -9.08
CA ARG A 113 2.99 5.20 -7.98
C ARG A 113 1.96 4.08 -8.22
N TYR A 114 0.73 4.47 -8.54
CA TYR A 114 -0.40 3.55 -8.71
C TYR A 114 -0.48 2.87 -10.09
N LEU A 115 0.55 3.05 -10.94
CA LEU A 115 0.76 2.16 -12.09
C LEU A 115 1.57 0.91 -11.70
N SER A 116 2.23 0.93 -10.54
CA SER A 116 2.92 -0.24 -10.01
C SER A 116 1.90 -1.30 -9.59
N PRO A 117 2.11 -2.59 -9.92
CA PRO A 117 1.24 -3.67 -9.46
C PRO A 117 1.27 -3.89 -7.93
N GLU A 118 2.23 -3.27 -7.23
CA GLU A 118 2.38 -3.36 -5.77
C GLU A 118 1.62 -2.29 -4.99
N GLU A 119 1.07 -1.26 -5.66
CA GLU A 119 0.54 -0.06 -5.00
C GLU A 119 -0.95 0.12 -5.30
N HIS A 120 -1.76 0.24 -4.24
CA HIS A 120 -3.22 0.37 -4.32
C HIS A 120 -3.66 1.69 -3.71
N ALA A 121 -4.42 2.48 -4.48
CA ALA A 121 -4.96 3.76 -4.01
C ALA A 121 -6.17 3.57 -3.07
N PHE A 122 -6.34 4.45 -2.09
CA PHE A 122 -7.55 4.49 -1.26
C PHE A 122 -8.73 5.18 -1.99
N PHE A 123 -8.44 6.06 -2.95
CA PHE A 123 -9.42 6.74 -3.81
C PHE A 123 -9.18 6.43 -5.30
N PRO A 124 -9.28 5.15 -5.72
CA PRO A 124 -8.87 4.71 -7.06
C PRO A 124 -9.65 5.39 -8.20
N GLU A 125 -10.90 5.76 -7.97
CA GLU A 125 -11.77 6.44 -8.94
C GLU A 125 -11.28 7.85 -9.31
N ASP A 126 -10.46 8.46 -8.45
CA ASP A 126 -10.09 9.86 -8.54
C ASP A 126 -8.62 10.14 -8.79
N ILE A 127 -7.84 9.08 -9.04
CA ILE A 127 -6.39 9.15 -9.21
C ILE A 127 -5.98 10.06 -10.37
N ALA A 128 -5.03 10.95 -10.09
CA ALA A 128 -4.51 11.87 -11.08
C ALA A 128 -3.74 11.15 -12.20
N ARG A 129 -3.78 11.70 -13.42
CA ARG A 129 -2.97 11.21 -14.52
C ARG A 129 -1.47 11.36 -14.19
N PRO A 130 -0.62 10.36 -14.50
CA PRO A 130 0.82 10.48 -14.31
C PRO A 130 1.43 11.65 -15.07
N ALA A 131 2.39 12.33 -14.44
CA ALA A 131 3.20 13.38 -15.07
C ALA A 131 4.45 12.81 -15.79
N LEU A 132 4.81 11.56 -15.47
CA LEU A 132 5.94 10.84 -16.07
C LEU A 132 5.43 9.84 -17.11
N GLN A 133 6.23 9.55 -18.14
CA GLN A 133 5.95 8.51 -19.12
C GLN A 133 5.75 7.15 -18.45
N GLU A 134 4.74 6.38 -18.84
CA GLU A 134 4.45 5.08 -18.22
C GLU A 134 5.61 4.08 -18.34
N LEU A 135 5.73 3.19 -17.35
CA LEU A 135 6.70 2.09 -17.36
C LEU A 135 6.00 0.81 -17.83
N ASP A 136 6.71 0.02 -18.63
CA ASP A 136 6.30 -1.33 -18.95
C ASP A 136 6.75 -2.27 -17.83
N TYR A 137 5.81 -2.71 -16.99
CA TYR A 137 6.03 -3.68 -15.92
C TYR A 137 5.89 -5.11 -16.48
N PRO A 138 6.74 -6.06 -16.04
CA PRO A 138 6.54 -7.47 -16.39
C PRO A 138 5.14 -7.96 -15.95
N PRO A 139 4.41 -8.71 -16.80
CA PRO A 139 3.05 -9.17 -16.51
C PRO A 139 3.09 -10.38 -15.56
N VAL A 140 3.47 -10.14 -14.30
CA VAL A 140 3.56 -11.17 -13.26
C VAL A 140 2.17 -11.55 -12.75
N LEU A 141 1.33 -10.54 -12.48
CA LEU A 141 0.00 -10.73 -11.94
C LEU A 141 -1.05 -10.64 -13.04
N VAL A 142 -2.06 -11.50 -12.96
CA VAL A 142 -3.35 -11.26 -13.62
C VAL A 142 -4.06 -10.09 -12.92
N ASP A 143 -4.64 -9.18 -13.69
CA ASP A 143 -5.49 -8.13 -13.15
C ASP A 143 -6.79 -8.74 -12.60
N ASP A 144 -6.96 -8.66 -11.29
CA ASP A 144 -8.11 -9.17 -10.56
C ASP A 144 -9.07 -8.05 -10.12
N HIS A 145 -8.76 -6.79 -10.46
CA HIS A 145 -9.47 -5.58 -10.03
C HIS A 145 -9.72 -5.46 -8.52
N GLN A 146 -9.03 -6.26 -7.69
CA GLN A 146 -9.24 -6.26 -6.24
C GLN A 146 -8.52 -5.07 -5.60
N ASN A 147 -9.25 -4.34 -4.76
CA ASN A 147 -8.70 -3.36 -3.85
C ASN A 147 -9.51 -3.36 -2.55
N ILE A 148 -8.91 -3.82 -1.45
CA ILE A 148 -9.56 -3.91 -0.13
C ILE A 148 -9.14 -2.77 0.81
N ASN A 149 -8.58 -1.67 0.27
CA ASN A 149 -8.23 -0.48 1.04
C ASN A 149 -9.36 0.07 1.93
N PRO A 150 -10.65 0.05 1.54
CA PRO A 150 -11.72 0.44 2.46
C PRO A 150 -11.75 -0.39 3.76
N GLN A 151 -11.53 -1.71 3.65
CA GLN A 151 -11.46 -2.60 4.82
C GLN A 151 -10.20 -2.34 5.65
N ILE A 152 -9.06 -2.10 4.99
CA ILE A 152 -7.79 -1.77 5.66
C ILE A 152 -7.91 -0.45 6.44
N LEU A 153 -8.50 0.59 5.84
CA LEU A 153 -8.74 1.88 6.48
C LEU A 153 -9.62 1.72 7.72
N GLN A 154 -10.74 1.02 7.59
CA GLN A 154 -11.67 0.81 8.70
C GLN A 154 -10.99 0.04 9.85
N ALA A 155 -10.34 -1.09 9.54
CA ALA A 155 -9.61 -1.88 10.53
C ALA A 155 -8.48 -1.10 11.20
N TYR A 156 -7.81 -0.21 10.45
CA TYR A 156 -6.79 0.68 11.00
C TYR A 156 -7.38 1.63 12.06
N LEU A 157 -8.48 2.30 11.73
CA LEU A 157 -9.13 3.27 12.63
C LEU A 157 -9.76 2.59 13.85
N ASP A 158 -10.35 1.42 13.69
CA ASP A 158 -11.07 0.72 14.77
C ASP A 158 -10.13 -0.04 15.71
N HIS A 159 -9.02 -0.56 15.17
CA HIS A 159 -8.20 -1.49 15.92
C HIS A 159 -6.79 -0.99 16.19
N VAL A 160 -6.18 -0.28 15.24
CA VAL A 160 -4.76 0.11 15.33
C VAL A 160 -4.61 1.42 16.07
N VAL A 161 -5.31 2.48 15.65
CA VAL A 161 -5.20 3.80 16.28
C VAL A 161 -5.51 3.75 17.79
N PRO A 162 -6.62 3.15 18.26
CA PRO A 162 -6.98 3.18 19.68
C PRO A 162 -6.02 2.40 20.59
N ARG A 163 -5.21 1.50 20.02
CA ARG A 163 -4.25 0.67 20.78
C ARG A 163 -2.83 1.23 20.68
N THR A 164 -2.51 1.92 19.60
CA THR A 164 -1.17 2.46 19.33
C THR A 164 -0.96 3.81 20.02
N CYS A 165 -2.03 4.59 20.14
CA CYS A 165 -1.98 5.98 20.58
C CYS A 165 -2.54 6.12 21.99
N SER A 166 -2.01 7.09 22.75
CA SER A 166 -2.64 7.50 24.00
C SER A 166 -3.98 8.19 23.73
N ASP A 167 -4.95 8.01 24.64
CA ASP A 167 -6.23 8.71 24.54
C ASP A 167 -6.04 10.23 24.70
N GLY A 168 -6.90 11.01 24.05
CA GLY A 168 -6.93 12.46 24.14
C GLY A 168 -6.56 13.18 22.85
N ASP A 169 -6.28 14.48 23.00
CA ASP A 169 -5.93 15.40 21.94
C ASP A 169 -4.71 16.22 22.36
N ASP A 170 -3.62 16.12 21.59
CA ASP A 170 -2.36 16.85 21.80
C ASP A 170 -2.16 18.01 20.80
N ALA A 171 -3.21 18.35 20.05
CA ALA A 171 -3.25 19.32 18.95
C ALA A 171 -2.34 19.02 17.75
N GLN A 172 -1.65 17.88 17.71
CA GLN A 172 -0.78 17.47 16.60
C GLN A 172 -1.57 16.80 15.48
N HIS A 173 -2.68 17.41 15.07
CA HIS A 173 -3.62 16.85 14.08
C HIS A 173 -2.96 16.59 12.72
N GLY A 174 -2.19 17.57 12.23
CA GLY A 174 -1.46 17.45 10.97
C GLY A 174 -0.42 16.34 11.00
N SER A 175 0.41 16.30 12.04
CA SER A 175 1.45 15.29 12.22
C SER A 175 0.85 13.88 12.35
N SER A 176 -0.28 13.76 13.06
CA SER A 176 -1.03 12.51 13.19
C SER A 176 -1.53 12.01 11.85
N ALA A 177 -2.21 12.87 11.06
CA ALA A 177 -2.73 12.49 9.74
C ALA A 177 -1.62 12.06 8.78
N LEU A 178 -0.45 12.73 8.79
CA LEU A 178 0.68 12.33 7.95
C LEU A 178 1.29 11.00 8.40
N ALA A 179 1.38 10.74 9.70
CA ALA A 179 1.81 9.45 10.23
C ALA A 179 0.79 8.34 9.90
N ASP A 180 -0.51 8.62 10.01
CA ASP A 180 -1.59 7.70 9.63
C ASP A 180 -1.47 7.29 8.15
N ILE A 181 -1.24 8.25 7.25
CA ILE A 181 -1.05 8.00 5.81
C ILE A 181 0.14 7.06 5.56
N ALA A 182 1.25 7.24 6.29
CA ALA A 182 2.41 6.36 6.17
C ALA A 182 2.08 4.93 6.61
N VAL A 183 1.34 4.76 7.70
CA VAL A 183 0.90 3.44 8.17
C VAL A 183 -0.06 2.80 7.17
N LEU A 184 -1.07 3.53 6.71
CA LEU A 184 -2.08 3.04 5.76
C LEU A 184 -1.47 2.59 4.44
N GLN A 185 -0.52 3.36 3.89
CA GLN A 185 0.20 2.98 2.67
C GLN A 185 1.06 1.72 2.88
N ALA A 186 1.73 1.60 4.03
CA ALA A 186 2.53 0.42 4.36
C ALA A 186 1.66 -0.84 4.54
N LEU A 187 0.53 -0.71 5.23
CA LEU A 187 -0.45 -1.78 5.42
C LEU A 187 -1.07 -2.20 4.09
N SER A 188 -1.50 -1.23 3.27
CA SER A 188 -2.08 -1.48 1.94
C SER A 188 -1.15 -2.31 1.08
N ARG A 189 0.12 -1.89 0.94
CA ARG A 189 1.12 -2.62 0.17
C ARG A 189 1.33 -4.03 0.73
N ARG A 190 1.48 -4.18 2.06
CA ARG A 190 1.73 -5.47 2.70
C ARG A 190 0.61 -6.48 2.53
N VAL A 191 -0.63 -6.02 2.66
CA VAL A 191 -1.82 -6.85 2.52
C VAL A 191 -2.02 -7.24 1.07
N HIS A 192 -1.96 -6.27 0.14
CA HIS A 192 -2.12 -6.54 -1.28
C HIS A 192 -0.92 -7.31 -1.90
N TYR A 193 0.24 -7.31 -1.25
CA TYR A 193 1.34 -8.21 -1.61
C TYR A 193 0.95 -9.70 -1.56
N GLY A 194 -0.17 -10.02 -0.91
CA GLY A 194 -0.82 -11.33 -1.00
C GLY A 194 -1.05 -11.80 -2.44
N LYS A 195 -1.24 -10.91 -3.42
CA LYS A 195 -1.37 -11.29 -4.84
C LYS A 195 -0.10 -11.95 -5.37
N PHE A 196 1.07 -11.39 -5.06
CA PHE A 196 2.37 -11.97 -5.41
C PHE A 196 2.63 -13.29 -4.69
N VAL A 197 2.21 -13.40 -3.42
CA VAL A 197 2.31 -14.66 -2.67
C VAL A 197 1.42 -15.75 -3.29
N ALA A 198 0.18 -15.40 -3.64
CA ALA A 198 -0.76 -16.31 -4.28
C ALA A 198 -0.27 -16.78 -5.65
N GLU A 199 0.21 -15.85 -6.49
CA GLU A 199 0.77 -16.17 -7.81
C GLU A 199 1.94 -17.16 -7.68
N ALA A 200 2.84 -16.93 -6.74
CA ALA A 200 4.01 -17.77 -6.56
C ALA A 200 3.66 -19.17 -6.03
N LYS A 201 2.59 -19.30 -5.24
CA LYS A 201 2.04 -20.58 -4.80
C LYS A 201 1.30 -21.29 -5.93
N ALA A 202 0.50 -20.57 -6.72
CA ALA A 202 -0.23 -21.12 -7.86
C ALA A 202 0.73 -21.69 -8.91
N GLN A 203 1.86 -21.04 -9.18
CA GLN A 203 2.87 -21.54 -10.11
C GLN A 203 3.51 -22.86 -9.66
N LYS A 204 3.47 -23.19 -8.36
CA LYS A 204 4.01 -24.44 -7.82
C LYS A 204 3.01 -25.60 -7.87
N ASP A 205 1.73 -25.33 -7.61
CA ASP A 205 0.69 -26.34 -7.52
C ASP A 205 -0.66 -25.82 -8.06
N GLU A 206 -0.68 -25.51 -9.35
CA GLU A 206 -1.88 -24.95 -9.99
C GLU A 206 -3.04 -25.96 -9.99
N GLY A 207 -2.74 -27.27 -10.03
CA GLY A 207 -3.73 -28.34 -10.09
C GLY A 207 -4.63 -28.34 -8.86
N ALA A 208 -4.04 -28.34 -7.66
CA ALA A 208 -4.81 -28.33 -6.42
C ALA A 208 -5.69 -27.08 -6.28
N PHE A 209 -5.16 -25.90 -6.60
CA PHE A 209 -5.97 -24.67 -6.56
C PHE A 209 -7.10 -24.67 -7.59
N ARG A 210 -6.87 -25.22 -8.79
CA ARG A 210 -7.88 -25.30 -9.85
C ARG A 210 -9.06 -26.18 -9.44
N GLU A 211 -8.81 -27.34 -8.83
CA GLU A 211 -9.87 -28.23 -8.34
C GLU A 211 -10.73 -27.55 -7.26
N LEU A 212 -10.08 -26.93 -6.27
CA LEU A 212 -10.77 -26.23 -5.19
C LEU A 212 -11.57 -25.01 -5.70
N ALA A 213 -11.00 -24.23 -6.62
CA ALA A 213 -11.69 -23.09 -7.24
C ALA A 213 -12.88 -23.55 -8.12
N ALA A 214 -12.74 -24.67 -8.83
CA ALA A 214 -13.84 -25.26 -9.59
C ALA A 214 -14.98 -25.77 -8.67
N ALA A 215 -14.67 -26.20 -7.45
CA ALA A 215 -15.67 -26.55 -6.44
C ALA A 215 -16.26 -25.34 -5.70
N GLY A 216 -15.63 -24.15 -5.78
CA GLY A 216 -15.99 -23.00 -4.93
C GLY A 216 -15.59 -23.19 -3.47
N ASP A 217 -14.62 -24.07 -3.20
CA ASP A 217 -14.20 -24.43 -1.85
C ASP A 217 -13.22 -23.39 -1.28
N VAL A 218 -13.77 -22.26 -0.85
CA VAL A 218 -13.02 -21.15 -0.22
C VAL A 218 -12.23 -21.61 1.00
N ALA A 219 -12.82 -22.50 1.82
CA ALA A 219 -12.18 -23.05 3.01
C ALA A 219 -11.00 -23.97 2.64
N GLY A 220 -11.15 -24.79 1.61
CA GLY A 220 -10.09 -25.62 1.07
C GLY A 220 -8.94 -24.80 0.48
N ILE A 221 -9.24 -23.75 -0.31
CA ILE A 221 -8.21 -22.84 -0.84
C ILE A 221 -7.42 -22.19 0.30
N HIS A 222 -8.11 -21.68 1.32
CA HIS A 222 -7.45 -21.11 2.49
C HIS A 222 -6.57 -22.13 3.21
N SER A 223 -7.07 -23.33 3.45
CA SER A 223 -6.33 -24.40 4.14
C SER A 223 -5.05 -24.77 3.37
N LEU A 224 -5.11 -24.76 2.03
CA LEU A 224 -3.95 -25.00 1.17
C LEU A 224 -2.93 -23.84 1.20
N LEU A 225 -3.41 -22.60 1.41
CA LEU A 225 -2.56 -21.43 1.56
C LEU A 225 -1.90 -21.35 2.95
N GLU A 226 -2.51 -21.96 3.96
CA GLU A 226 -2.11 -21.85 5.35
C GLU A 226 -0.78 -22.55 5.64
N ASN A 227 0.08 -21.87 6.37
CA ASN A 227 1.30 -22.47 6.90
C ASN A 227 1.56 -21.89 8.29
N VAL A 228 0.91 -22.49 9.28
CA VAL A 228 0.95 -22.03 10.69
C VAL A 228 2.39 -21.82 11.20
N PRO A 229 3.37 -22.74 10.98
CA PRO A 229 4.75 -22.50 11.39
C PRO A 229 5.39 -21.25 10.77
N VAL A 230 5.09 -20.95 9.50
CA VAL A 230 5.59 -19.74 8.82
C VAL A 230 4.89 -18.50 9.36
N GLU A 231 3.59 -18.55 9.59
CA GLU A 231 2.81 -17.44 10.17
C GLU A 231 3.30 -17.09 11.58
N ASP A 232 3.50 -18.08 12.45
CA ASP A 232 4.09 -17.89 13.77
C ASP A 232 5.50 -17.28 13.70
N THR A 233 6.29 -17.69 12.70
CA THR A 233 7.62 -17.12 12.47
C THR A 233 7.54 -15.65 12.05
N VAL A 234 6.56 -15.28 11.21
CA VAL A 234 6.32 -13.88 10.81
C VAL A 234 5.93 -13.04 12.03
N VAL A 235 4.96 -13.50 12.82
CA VAL A 235 4.50 -12.80 14.04
C VAL A 235 5.65 -12.62 15.03
N ARG A 236 6.40 -13.68 15.31
CA ARG A 236 7.54 -13.62 16.24
C ARG A 236 8.64 -12.69 15.73
N ARG A 237 8.94 -12.72 14.42
CA ARG A 237 9.93 -11.82 13.82
C ARG A 237 9.50 -10.36 13.92
N ALA A 238 8.24 -10.05 13.61
CA ALA A 238 7.70 -8.69 13.72
C ALA A 238 7.74 -8.19 15.17
N MET A 239 7.36 -9.03 16.14
CA MET A 239 7.46 -8.72 17.58
C MET A 239 8.91 -8.45 18.01
N THR A 240 9.85 -9.32 17.63
CA THR A 240 11.27 -9.14 17.96
C THR A 240 11.83 -7.85 17.34
N LYS A 241 11.46 -7.53 16.10
CA LYS A 241 11.84 -6.27 15.46
C LYS A 241 11.27 -5.06 16.22
N ALA A 242 10.02 -5.11 16.67
CA ALA A 242 9.42 -4.06 17.47
C ALA A 242 10.13 -3.86 18.82
N VAL A 243 10.56 -4.94 19.48
CA VAL A 243 11.42 -4.87 20.67
C VAL A 243 12.72 -4.12 20.36
N VAL A 244 13.40 -4.50 19.28
CA VAL A 244 14.71 -3.93 18.90
C VAL A 244 14.59 -2.46 18.49
N PHE A 245 13.62 -2.10 17.66
CA PHE A 245 13.45 -0.73 17.16
C PHE A 245 12.76 0.21 18.16
N GLY A 246 11.94 -0.35 19.05
CA GLY A 246 11.18 0.39 20.05
C GLY A 246 11.99 0.77 21.29
N GLN A 247 13.19 0.21 21.48
CA GLN A 247 14.10 0.58 22.57
C GLN A 247 14.87 1.86 22.23
N ASP A 248 15.07 2.73 23.22
CA ASP A 248 16.04 3.81 23.10
C ASP A 248 17.43 3.30 23.49
N ALA A 249 18.34 3.30 22.51
CA ALA A 249 19.70 2.77 22.64
C ALA A 249 20.53 3.43 23.75
N LEU A 250 20.14 4.62 24.22
CA LEU A 250 20.87 5.40 25.24
C LEU A 250 20.10 5.55 26.56
N SER A 251 18.87 5.02 26.67
CA SER A 251 17.97 5.28 27.80
C SER A 251 18.29 4.51 29.10
N GLY A 252 19.34 3.69 29.14
CA GLY A 252 19.67 2.88 30.31
C GLY A 252 18.50 1.99 30.75
N ASN A 253 18.26 1.89 32.07
CA ASN A 253 17.31 0.96 32.69
C ASN A 253 15.84 1.44 32.72
N LYS A 254 15.42 2.32 31.79
CA LYS A 254 14.00 2.72 31.68
C LYS A 254 13.25 1.75 30.75
N PRO A 255 12.36 0.89 31.28
CA PRO A 255 11.62 -0.06 30.48
C PRO A 255 10.46 0.67 29.80
N GLY A 256 10.68 1.18 28.59
CA GLY A 256 9.62 1.74 27.75
C GLY A 256 9.90 1.40 26.30
N TYR A 257 8.89 0.84 25.62
CA TYR A 257 8.94 0.66 24.16
C TYR A 257 8.19 1.80 23.49
N LYS A 258 8.75 2.36 22.41
CA LYS A 258 8.07 3.39 21.59
C LYS A 258 6.76 2.90 20.98
N VAL A 259 6.64 1.59 20.78
CA VAL A 259 5.41 0.89 20.42
C VAL A 259 5.38 -0.43 21.17
N ASP A 260 4.22 -0.85 21.69
CA ASP A 260 4.11 -2.13 22.38
C ASP A 260 4.38 -3.30 21.41
N PRO A 261 5.40 -4.15 21.67
CA PRO A 261 5.67 -5.31 20.82
C PRO A 261 4.51 -6.30 20.76
N ALA A 262 3.72 -6.44 21.83
CA ALA A 262 2.53 -7.30 21.84
C ALA A 262 1.44 -6.76 20.92
N LEU A 263 1.25 -5.44 20.87
CA LEU A 263 0.40 -4.78 19.88
C LEU A 263 0.82 -5.12 18.46
N VAL A 264 2.12 -5.06 18.14
CA VAL A 264 2.62 -5.41 16.80
C VAL A 264 2.34 -6.88 16.47
N ALA A 265 2.59 -7.79 17.41
CA ALA A 265 2.28 -9.21 17.22
C ALA A 265 0.78 -9.44 16.95
N ASN A 266 -0.08 -8.79 17.72
CA ASN A 266 -1.53 -8.87 17.58
C ASN A 266 -2.03 -8.24 16.28
N LEU A 267 -1.46 -7.11 15.85
CA LEU A 267 -1.74 -6.51 14.55
C LEU A 267 -1.46 -7.50 13.41
N TYR A 268 -0.33 -8.21 13.47
CA TYR A 268 0.01 -9.22 12.46
C TYR A 268 -0.94 -10.40 12.48
N ARG A 269 -1.18 -10.98 13.66
CA ARG A 269 -2.01 -12.18 13.83
C ARG A 269 -3.47 -11.92 13.50
N ALA A 270 -4.01 -10.84 14.04
CA ALA A 270 -5.42 -10.51 13.93
C ALA A 270 -5.73 -9.88 12.57
N MET A 271 -5.00 -8.84 12.14
CA MET A 271 -5.43 -8.05 10.98
C MET A 271 -4.63 -8.36 9.71
N ILE A 272 -3.30 -8.23 9.74
CA ILE A 272 -2.49 -8.26 8.51
C ILE A 272 -2.54 -9.64 7.85
N ILE A 273 -2.32 -10.72 8.61
CA ILE A 273 -2.31 -12.08 8.04
C ILE A 273 -3.68 -12.45 7.48
N PRO A 274 -4.80 -12.29 8.20
CA PRO A 274 -6.13 -12.61 7.67
C PRO A 274 -6.48 -11.80 6.42
N LEU A 275 -6.30 -10.47 6.42
CA LEU A 275 -6.56 -9.66 5.23
C LEU A 275 -5.66 -10.06 4.04
N THR A 276 -4.40 -10.42 4.28
CA THR A 276 -3.50 -10.93 3.24
C THR A 276 -4.00 -12.28 2.69
N LYS A 277 -4.58 -13.16 3.53
CA LYS A 277 -5.16 -14.43 3.08
C LYS A 277 -6.44 -14.21 2.28
N GLN A 278 -7.29 -13.26 2.67
CA GLN A 278 -8.46 -12.85 1.90
C GLN A 278 -8.06 -12.39 0.49
N VAL A 279 -7.02 -11.54 0.38
CA VAL A 279 -6.43 -11.14 -0.91
C VAL A 279 -5.97 -12.35 -1.72
N GLN A 280 -5.23 -13.28 -1.11
CA GLN A 280 -4.74 -14.48 -1.80
C GLN A 280 -5.89 -15.33 -2.36
N VAL A 281 -6.94 -15.56 -1.56
CA VAL A 281 -8.10 -16.39 -1.97
C VAL A 281 -8.85 -15.72 -3.12
N THR A 282 -9.19 -14.43 -3.00
CA THR A 282 -9.87 -13.69 -4.06
C THR A 282 -9.06 -13.69 -5.36
N TYR A 283 -7.75 -13.45 -5.24
CA TYR A 283 -6.84 -13.46 -6.38
C TYR A 283 -6.86 -14.81 -7.10
N LEU A 284 -6.73 -15.92 -6.37
CA LEU A 284 -6.73 -17.27 -6.95
C LEU A 284 -8.04 -17.59 -7.66
N LEU A 285 -9.19 -17.29 -7.04
CA LEU A 285 -10.50 -17.52 -7.64
C LEU A 285 -10.65 -16.75 -8.96
N ARG A 286 -10.26 -15.46 -8.98
CA ARG A 286 -10.34 -14.63 -10.19
C ARG A 286 -9.34 -15.07 -11.25
N ARG A 287 -8.08 -15.35 -10.86
CA ARG A 287 -7.02 -15.88 -11.73
C ARG A 287 -7.48 -17.15 -12.46
N LEU A 288 -8.21 -18.02 -11.77
CA LEU A 288 -8.67 -19.31 -12.29
C LEU A 288 -10.04 -19.23 -13.01
N GLY A 289 -10.57 -18.02 -13.25
CA GLY A 289 -11.82 -17.82 -13.98
C GLY A 289 -13.10 -18.08 -13.17
N HIS A 290 -13.01 -18.08 -11.84
CA HIS A 290 -14.11 -18.33 -10.92
C HIS A 290 -14.47 -17.09 -10.08
N ALA A 291 -14.50 -15.92 -10.73
CA ALA A 291 -14.84 -14.65 -10.09
C ALA A 291 -16.26 -14.64 -9.47
N ASP A 292 -17.17 -15.44 -10.03
CA ASP A 292 -18.53 -15.68 -9.54
C ASP A 292 -18.57 -16.36 -8.16
N LYS A 293 -17.49 -17.02 -7.76
CA LYS A 293 -17.38 -17.76 -6.48
C LYS A 293 -16.64 -16.99 -5.41
N VAL A 294 -16.23 -15.75 -5.69
CA VAL A 294 -15.65 -14.88 -4.67
C VAL A 294 -16.75 -14.52 -3.68
N PRO A 295 -16.57 -14.75 -2.36
CA PRO A 295 -17.51 -14.32 -1.34
C PRO A 295 -17.78 -12.80 -1.43
N GLN A 296 -19.06 -12.41 -1.43
CA GLN A 296 -19.46 -11.01 -1.64
C GLN A 296 -19.76 -10.30 -0.32
N ALA A 297 -20.32 -11.03 0.66
CA ALA A 297 -20.61 -10.50 1.97
C ALA A 297 -19.60 -10.98 3.03
N PRO A 298 -19.34 -10.21 4.08
CA PRO A 298 -18.54 -10.62 5.23
C PRO A 298 -18.90 -12.00 5.80
N GLU A 299 -20.19 -12.30 5.86
CA GLU A 299 -20.73 -13.56 6.35
C GLU A 299 -20.44 -14.76 5.44
N ASP A 300 -20.15 -14.52 4.16
CA ASP A 300 -19.78 -15.58 3.22
C ASP A 300 -18.31 -16.00 3.38
N TRP A 301 -17.51 -15.20 4.09
CA TRP A 301 -16.14 -15.56 4.42
C TRP A 301 -16.09 -16.54 5.59
N PRO A 302 -15.15 -17.51 5.57
CA PRO A 302 -14.91 -18.37 6.71
C PRO A 302 -14.66 -17.55 8.00
N PRO A 303 -15.06 -18.05 9.19
CA PRO A 303 -15.00 -17.28 10.43
C PRO A 303 -13.64 -16.62 10.72
N TYR A 304 -12.54 -17.30 10.41
CA TYR A 304 -11.18 -16.78 10.60
C TYR A 304 -10.79 -15.62 9.65
N LEU A 305 -11.58 -15.32 8.62
CA LEU A 305 -11.47 -14.12 7.76
C LEU A 305 -12.59 -13.11 7.98
N ARG A 306 -13.61 -13.45 8.78
CA ARG A 306 -14.80 -12.64 9.03
C ARG A 306 -14.55 -11.47 9.99
N ALA A 307 -13.62 -11.62 10.92
CA ALA A 307 -13.38 -10.67 12.02
C ALA A 307 -13.16 -9.20 11.57
N PHE A 308 -12.67 -8.97 10.35
CA PHE A 308 -12.43 -7.61 9.81
C PHE A 308 -13.45 -7.17 8.76
N ALA A 309 -14.35 -8.07 8.38
CA ALA A 309 -15.36 -7.80 7.38
C ALA A 309 -16.64 -7.22 8.01
N LEU A 310 -16.88 -7.42 9.32
CA LEU A 310 -18.07 -6.93 10.04
C LEU A 310 -17.83 -5.86 11.11
N GLY A 311 -16.58 -5.54 11.49
CA GLY A 311 -16.33 -4.70 12.68
C GLY A 311 -16.95 -5.31 13.95
N ASP A 312 -17.16 -6.63 13.95
CA ASP A 312 -17.96 -7.31 14.96
C ASP A 312 -17.16 -7.47 16.27
N THR A 313 -17.78 -7.07 17.36
CA THR A 313 -17.13 -7.03 18.69
C THR A 313 -17.27 -8.34 19.45
N GLU A 314 -18.16 -9.26 19.01
CA GLU A 314 -18.41 -10.51 19.72
C GLU A 314 -17.40 -11.63 19.39
N GLU A 315 -16.90 -11.71 18.15
CA GLU A 315 -15.82 -12.66 17.76
C GLU A 315 -14.42 -12.19 18.19
N GLN A 316 -14.35 -11.12 18.99
CA GLN A 316 -13.12 -10.70 19.64
C GLN A 316 -12.53 -11.81 20.53
N GLN A 317 -13.34 -12.70 21.10
CA GLN A 317 -12.82 -13.76 21.98
C GLN A 317 -11.91 -14.81 21.31
N VAL A 318 -11.85 -14.89 19.97
CA VAL A 318 -10.92 -15.80 19.26
C VAL A 318 -9.48 -15.23 19.23
N LEU A 319 -9.30 -13.94 19.53
CA LEU A 319 -8.03 -13.24 19.43
C LEU A 319 -7.23 -13.18 20.74
N GLY A 320 -7.60 -13.94 21.77
CA GLY A 320 -6.84 -14.01 23.01
C GLY A 320 -6.57 -12.63 23.63
N TYR A 321 -7.65 -11.85 23.79
CA TYR A 321 -7.67 -10.61 24.56
C TYR A 321 -7.60 -10.89 26.06
#